data_AF-A0A519CW73-F1
#
_entry.id   AF-A0A519CW73-F1
#
_cell.length_a   1.000
_cell.length_b   1.000
_cell.length_c   1.000
_cell.angle_alpha   90.00
_cell.angle_beta   90.00
_cell.angle_gamma   90.00
#
_symmetry.space_group_name_H-M   'P 1'
#
loop_
_entity.id
_entity.type
_entity.pdbx_description
1 polymer ?
#
loop_
_entity_poly.entity_id
_entity_poly.type
_entity_poly.pdbx_seq_one_letter_code
_entity_poly.pdbx_strand_id
1 'polypeptide(L)'
;MKYCSKCLYPDTKPQLNFDQNGVCDACQWSEKKKSIDWNQRKEELKKILEKYRSKDDSNYDCIIPVSGGRDSTYQAYVILKEYGLNPLLVNFHPQDITEIGRKNLDNLKNLGADCIEFTPNPIIYKKLAKFGLVELGDFQWPEHIGIFTTPYQVAVAYDIPLIVWAESPSEVGSGPKDDEIYFLDRDYEEKFCSFFLDKIKPENMTEHGFNKTDLYPYIFPSNEKIETVGILGIFLGHYIKWDVFKQLELVKKLGFQEDDQIKEGTYDSWENLDVKYTALHDYFKFLKFGFGRATDHVSMEIRYGRMTREEGLSIVKKHEGKIPTRYLDEFLKDAEMTKDEFTQICEKFTNKELFKTDSNGNLIRDNEGNIGKKYYDNIN
;
A
#
# COMPACT_ATOMS: atom_id res chain seq x y z
N MET A 1 23.02 -2.08 9.19
CA MET A 1 22.00 -1.22 8.60
C MET A 1 22.67 0.07 8.17
N LYS A 2 22.55 0.40 6.88
CA LYS A 2 22.97 1.66 6.29
C LYS A 2 21.73 2.43 5.90
N TYR A 3 21.81 3.76 5.92
CA TYR A 3 20.72 4.65 5.58
C TYR A 3 21.04 5.43 4.31
N CYS A 4 20.00 5.79 3.55
CA CYS A 4 20.15 6.64 2.39
C CYS A 4 20.79 7.97 2.81
N SER A 5 21.73 8.49 2.00
CA SER A 5 22.40 9.76 2.30
C SER A 5 21.47 10.97 2.17
N LYS A 6 20.38 10.87 1.39
CA LYS A 6 19.39 11.95 1.17
C LYS A 6 18.13 11.86 2.04
N CYS A 7 17.60 10.66 2.29
CA CYS A 7 16.40 10.44 3.10
C CYS A 7 16.62 9.36 4.16
N LEU A 8 15.60 9.00 4.95
CA LEU A 8 15.77 8.13 6.11
C LEU A 8 15.52 6.65 5.81
N TYR A 9 15.39 6.24 4.54
CA TYR A 9 15.24 4.83 4.21
C TYR A 9 16.49 4.01 4.52
N PRO A 10 16.33 2.83 5.16
CA PRO A 10 17.43 1.90 5.39
C PRO A 10 17.63 0.94 4.21
N ASP A 11 18.82 0.33 4.14
CA ASP A 11 19.19 -0.76 3.22
C ASP A 11 18.47 -2.08 3.50
N THR A 12 17.73 -2.16 4.61
CA THR A 12 16.87 -3.28 4.99
C THR A 12 15.46 -3.20 4.39
N LYS A 13 15.08 -2.08 3.75
CA LYS A 13 13.78 -1.95 3.08
C LYS A 13 13.73 -2.90 1.87
N PRO A 14 12.76 -3.83 1.80
CA PRO A 14 12.65 -4.74 0.67
C PRO A 14 12.55 -4.00 -0.67
N GLN A 15 13.19 -4.55 -1.70
CA GLN A 15 13.24 -4.04 -3.09
C GLN A 15 13.92 -2.68 -3.30
N LEU A 16 14.39 -2.02 -2.24
CA LEU A 16 15.07 -0.72 -2.34
C LEU A 16 16.58 -0.91 -2.54
N ASN A 17 17.15 -0.36 -3.60
CA ASN A 17 18.59 -0.37 -3.83
C ASN A 17 19.20 1.02 -3.63
N PHE A 18 20.51 1.03 -3.39
CA PHE A 18 21.31 2.23 -3.20
C PHE A 18 22.33 2.34 -4.34
N ASP A 19 22.56 3.55 -4.84
CA ASP A 19 23.67 3.80 -5.77
C ASP A 19 25.03 3.82 -5.04
N GLN A 20 26.10 3.99 -5.80
CA GLN A 20 27.47 4.10 -5.28
C GLN A 20 27.70 5.29 -4.33
N ASN A 21 26.81 6.29 -4.33
CA ASN A 21 26.84 7.45 -3.43
C ASN A 21 25.94 7.24 -2.19
N GLY A 22 25.36 6.05 -2.01
CA GLY A 22 24.44 5.73 -0.92
C GLY A 22 23.06 6.39 -1.07
N VAL A 23 22.64 6.77 -2.27
CA VAL A 23 21.33 7.36 -2.55
C VAL A 23 20.35 6.26 -2.97
N CYS A 24 19.24 6.13 -2.25
CA CYS A 24 18.24 5.10 -2.55
C CYS A 24 17.42 5.38 -3.82
N ASP A 25 16.87 4.33 -4.41
CA ASP A 25 16.07 4.38 -5.65
C ASP A 25 14.93 5.43 -5.57
N ALA A 26 14.23 5.56 -4.43
CA ALA A 26 13.17 6.57 -4.25
C ALA A 26 13.69 8.02 -4.36
N CYS A 27 14.90 8.29 -3.86
CA CYS A 27 15.53 9.61 -3.97
C CYS A 27 16.05 9.88 -5.39
N GLN A 28 16.53 8.85 -6.08
CA GLN A 28 16.92 8.95 -7.48
C GLN A 28 15.70 9.25 -8.37
N TRP A 29 14.57 8.58 -8.12
CA TRP A 29 13.29 8.86 -8.79
C TRP A 29 12.83 10.30 -8.58
N SER A 30 12.84 10.80 -7.33
CA SER A 30 12.46 12.19 -7.04
C SER A 30 13.29 13.22 -7.81
N GLU A 31 14.58 12.94 -8.03
CA GLU A 31 15.43 13.80 -8.86
C GLU A 31 15.07 13.70 -10.34
N LYS A 32 14.93 12.47 -10.86
CA LYS A 32 14.52 12.20 -12.25
C LYS A 32 13.18 12.85 -12.60
N LYS A 33 12.26 12.88 -11.66
CA LYS A 33 10.92 13.50 -11.77
C LYS A 33 10.96 14.97 -12.20
N LYS A 34 12.06 15.68 -11.91
CA LYS A 34 12.25 17.09 -12.24
C LYS A 34 12.56 17.32 -13.73
N SER A 35 13.12 16.32 -14.42
CA SER A 35 13.47 16.41 -15.84
C SER A 35 12.44 15.78 -16.77
N ILE A 36 11.38 15.17 -16.24
CA ILE A 36 10.29 14.57 -17.03
C ILE A 36 9.46 15.65 -17.72
N ASP A 37 9.22 15.50 -19.01
CA ASP A 37 8.22 16.29 -19.75
C ASP A 37 6.81 15.77 -19.44
N TRP A 38 6.19 16.39 -18.44
CA TRP A 38 4.83 16.05 -18.03
C TRP A 38 3.76 16.43 -19.05
N ASN A 39 4.03 17.35 -19.99
CA ASN A 39 3.06 17.66 -21.04
C ASN A 39 3.04 16.54 -22.08
N GLN A 40 4.23 16.05 -22.47
CA GLN A 40 4.32 14.87 -23.34
C GLN A 40 3.59 13.67 -22.71
N ARG A 41 3.87 13.36 -21.44
CA ARG A 41 3.23 12.24 -20.76
C ARG A 41 1.71 12.38 -20.63
N LYS A 42 1.19 13.60 -20.45
CA LYS A 42 -0.26 13.85 -20.49
C LYS A 42 -0.87 13.57 -21.86
N GLU A 43 -0.19 13.93 -22.96
CA GLU A 43 -0.66 13.61 -24.31
C GLU A 43 -0.62 12.10 -24.59
N GLU A 44 0.36 11.38 -24.06
CA GLU A 44 0.41 9.91 -24.11
C GLU A 44 -0.76 9.29 -23.36
N LEU A 45 -1.05 9.76 -22.13
CA LEU A 45 -2.22 9.32 -21.37
C LEU A 45 -3.51 9.56 -22.14
N LYS A 46 -3.69 10.76 -22.70
CA LYS A 46 -4.90 11.08 -23.48
C LYS A 46 -5.10 10.11 -24.64
N LYS A 47 -4.02 9.76 -25.37
CA LYS A 47 -4.10 8.76 -26.45
C LYS A 47 -4.52 7.39 -25.94
N ILE A 48 -4.01 6.96 -24.78
CA ILE A 48 -4.38 5.69 -24.16
C ILE A 48 -5.85 5.72 -23.73
N LEU A 49 -6.28 6.74 -22.99
CA LEU A 49 -7.65 6.86 -22.52
C LEU A 49 -8.64 6.91 -23.69
N GLU A 50 -8.36 7.67 -24.75
CA GLU A 50 -9.22 7.73 -25.94
C GLU A 50 -9.22 6.42 -26.75
N LYS A 51 -8.15 5.62 -26.69
CA LYS A 51 -8.15 4.27 -27.29
C LYS A 51 -9.15 3.35 -26.59
N TYR A 52 -9.24 3.42 -25.26
CA TYR A 52 -10.05 2.52 -24.44
C TYR A 52 -11.45 3.04 -24.12
N ARG A 53 -11.71 4.34 -24.34
CA ARG A 53 -13.05 4.93 -24.21
C ARG A 53 -14.05 4.17 -25.07
N SER A 54 -15.15 3.74 -24.46
CA SER A 54 -16.30 3.14 -25.09
C SER A 54 -16.81 4.02 -26.24
N LYS A 55 -17.09 3.41 -27.39
CA LYS A 55 -17.43 4.15 -28.62
C LYS A 55 -18.92 4.33 -28.82
N ASP A 56 -19.71 3.50 -28.17
CA ASP A 56 -21.16 3.42 -28.27
C ASP A 56 -21.85 3.49 -26.90
N ASP A 57 -21.10 3.90 -25.86
CA ASP A 57 -21.56 4.00 -24.47
C ASP A 57 -22.14 2.68 -23.92
N SER A 58 -21.73 1.53 -24.48
CA SER A 58 -22.26 0.21 -24.10
C SER A 58 -21.62 -0.39 -22.85
N ASN A 59 -20.50 0.17 -22.38
CA ASN A 59 -19.71 -0.34 -21.27
C ASN A 59 -18.94 0.80 -20.56
N TYR A 60 -18.36 0.51 -19.41
CA TYR A 60 -17.43 1.41 -18.71
C TYR A 60 -16.11 1.57 -19.48
N ASP A 61 -15.50 2.75 -19.38
CA ASP A 61 -14.27 3.06 -20.10
C ASP A 61 -13.03 2.43 -19.44
N CYS A 62 -13.06 2.26 -18.13
CA CYS A 62 -11.98 1.67 -17.35
C CYS A 62 -12.44 1.22 -15.96
N ILE A 63 -11.61 0.44 -15.28
CA ILE A 63 -11.70 0.16 -13.85
C ILE A 63 -10.75 1.06 -13.09
N ILE A 64 -11.21 1.54 -11.93
CA ILE A 64 -10.38 2.19 -10.94
C ILE A 64 -10.49 1.41 -9.62
N PRO A 65 -9.41 0.76 -9.16
CA PRO A 65 -9.33 0.19 -7.83
C PRO A 65 -9.36 1.31 -6.79
N VAL A 66 -10.24 1.21 -5.78
CA VAL A 66 -10.42 2.27 -4.78
C VAL A 66 -10.46 1.73 -3.35
N SER A 67 -9.92 2.50 -2.42
CA SER A 67 -10.06 2.27 -0.97
C SER A 67 -10.90 3.35 -0.27
N GLY A 68 -11.15 4.48 -0.94
CA GLY A 68 -11.65 5.70 -0.31
C GLY A 68 -10.53 6.61 0.23
N GLY A 69 -9.27 6.19 0.13
CA GLY A 69 -8.11 7.01 0.49
C GLY A 69 -7.91 8.24 -0.41
N ARG A 70 -6.94 9.07 -0.05
CA ARG A 70 -6.54 10.26 -0.82
C ARG A 70 -6.23 9.92 -2.28
N ASP A 71 -5.36 8.94 -2.50
CA ASP A 71 -4.84 8.63 -3.84
C ASP A 71 -5.92 8.10 -4.76
N SER A 72 -6.76 7.18 -4.28
CA SER A 72 -7.91 6.67 -5.05
C SER A 72 -8.98 7.74 -5.30
N THR A 73 -9.20 8.67 -4.36
CA THR A 73 -10.09 9.82 -4.57
C THR A 73 -9.55 10.76 -5.64
N TYR A 74 -8.24 11.08 -5.59
CA TYR A 74 -7.59 11.91 -6.60
C TYR A 74 -7.64 11.27 -7.97
N GLN A 75 -7.31 9.99 -8.05
CA GLN A 75 -7.34 9.21 -9.27
C GLN A 75 -8.74 9.18 -9.91
N ALA A 76 -9.78 8.88 -9.13
CA ALA A 76 -11.16 8.90 -9.59
C ALA A 76 -11.56 10.29 -10.08
N TYR A 77 -11.20 11.35 -9.34
CA TYR A 77 -11.45 12.72 -9.77
C TYR A 77 -10.80 13.04 -11.13
N VAL A 78 -9.52 12.70 -11.31
CA VAL A 78 -8.81 12.98 -12.58
C VAL A 78 -9.50 12.28 -13.75
N ILE A 79 -9.76 10.97 -13.64
CA ILE A 79 -10.36 10.20 -14.73
C ILE A 79 -11.79 10.67 -15.03
N LEU A 80 -12.60 10.89 -14.00
CA LEU A 80 -14.01 11.27 -14.13
C LEU A 80 -14.21 12.74 -14.54
N LYS A 81 -13.45 13.67 -13.94
CA LYS A 81 -13.69 15.12 -14.07
C LYS A 81 -12.73 15.82 -15.03
N GLU A 82 -11.47 15.41 -15.09
CA GLU A 82 -10.50 16.04 -16.00
C GLU A 82 -10.50 15.40 -17.38
N TYR A 83 -10.60 14.06 -17.46
CA TYR A 83 -10.64 13.32 -18.72
C TYR A 83 -12.05 12.94 -19.17
N GLY A 84 -13.06 13.05 -18.30
CA GLY A 84 -14.45 12.80 -18.65
C GLY A 84 -14.74 11.36 -19.06
N LEU A 85 -14.00 10.38 -18.51
CA LEU A 85 -14.29 8.95 -18.71
C LEU A 85 -15.39 8.52 -17.75
N ASN A 86 -16.03 7.39 -18.06
CA ASN A 86 -16.99 6.68 -17.22
C ASN A 86 -16.32 5.44 -16.56
N PRO A 87 -15.62 5.60 -15.42
CA PRO A 87 -14.97 4.48 -14.75
C PRO A 87 -15.96 3.65 -13.91
N LEU A 88 -15.70 2.34 -13.83
CA LEU A 88 -16.25 1.47 -12.79
C LEU A 88 -15.26 1.42 -11.61
N LEU A 89 -15.69 1.87 -10.44
CA LEU A 89 -14.89 1.75 -9.24
C LEU A 89 -14.96 0.32 -8.70
N VAL A 90 -13.84 -0.22 -8.23
CA VAL A 90 -13.77 -1.55 -7.63
C VAL A 90 -13.08 -1.46 -6.28
N ASN A 91 -13.81 -1.77 -5.22
CA ASN A 91 -13.29 -1.85 -3.86
C ASN A 91 -13.28 -3.30 -3.40
N PHE A 92 -12.14 -3.78 -2.90
CA PHE A 92 -12.09 -4.98 -2.08
C PHE A 92 -12.29 -4.55 -0.62
N HIS A 93 -13.33 -5.07 0.02
CA HIS A 93 -13.79 -4.61 1.33
C HIS A 93 -13.07 -5.37 2.45
N PRO A 94 -12.13 -4.75 3.19
CA PRO A 94 -11.51 -5.36 4.36
C PRO A 94 -12.52 -5.52 5.50
N GLN A 95 -12.20 -6.36 6.50
CA GLN A 95 -13.15 -6.69 7.58
C GLN A 95 -13.12 -5.71 8.76
N ASP A 96 -12.13 -4.82 8.79
CA ASP A 96 -11.84 -3.90 9.89
C ASP A 96 -11.92 -2.44 9.45
N ILE A 97 -12.88 -2.10 8.59
CA ILE A 97 -13.07 -0.73 8.09
C ILE A 97 -13.35 0.26 9.23
N THR A 98 -12.74 1.44 9.15
CA THR A 98 -13.02 2.55 10.06
C THR A 98 -14.26 3.34 9.61
N GLU A 99 -14.88 4.07 10.54
CA GLU A 99 -16.00 4.95 10.20
C GLU A 99 -15.59 6.05 9.21
N ILE A 100 -14.39 6.63 9.36
CA ILE A 100 -13.89 7.65 8.46
C ILE A 100 -13.54 7.09 7.08
N GLY A 101 -12.99 5.89 7.02
CA GLY A 101 -12.74 5.14 5.79
C GLY A 101 -14.02 4.96 4.98
N ARG A 102 -15.09 4.51 5.65
CA ARG A 102 -16.42 4.38 5.05
C ARG A 102 -16.96 5.71 4.51
N LYS A 103 -16.89 6.79 5.31
CA LYS A 103 -17.31 8.14 4.89
C LYS A 103 -16.52 8.63 3.68
N ASN A 104 -15.21 8.41 3.66
CA ASN A 104 -14.36 8.82 2.55
C ASN A 104 -14.62 8.00 1.28
N LEU A 105 -14.89 6.70 1.38
CA LEU A 105 -15.33 5.89 0.24
C LEU A 105 -16.69 6.35 -0.30
N ASP A 106 -17.65 6.66 0.58
CA ASP A 106 -18.94 7.22 0.17
C ASP A 106 -18.78 8.60 -0.49
N ASN A 107 -17.91 9.45 0.04
CA ASN A 107 -17.55 10.73 -0.58
C ASN A 107 -16.95 10.55 -1.98
N LEU A 108 -16.03 9.59 -2.15
CA LEU A 108 -15.43 9.25 -3.43
C LEU A 108 -16.50 8.83 -4.44
N LYS A 109 -17.40 7.92 -4.08
CA LYS A 109 -18.52 7.49 -4.95
C LYS A 109 -19.42 8.66 -5.36
N ASN A 110 -19.66 9.60 -4.45
CA ASN A 110 -20.44 10.82 -4.72
C ASN A 110 -19.78 11.81 -5.70
N LEU A 111 -18.54 11.56 -6.14
CA LEU A 111 -18.00 12.25 -7.32
C LEU A 111 -18.81 11.90 -8.59
N GLY A 112 -19.60 10.83 -8.57
CA GLY A 112 -20.52 10.43 -9.64
C GLY A 112 -20.00 9.23 -10.43
N ALA A 113 -19.58 8.18 -9.74
CA ALA A 113 -19.12 6.93 -10.36
C ALA A 113 -19.78 5.72 -9.70
N ASP A 114 -20.09 4.70 -10.50
CA ASP A 114 -20.58 3.42 -10.02
C ASP A 114 -19.46 2.66 -9.30
N CYS A 115 -19.84 1.85 -8.32
CA CYS A 115 -18.87 1.12 -7.50
C CYS A 115 -19.32 -0.30 -7.19
N ILE A 116 -18.45 -1.27 -7.46
CA ILE A 116 -18.56 -2.63 -6.96
C ILE A 116 -17.75 -2.73 -5.67
N GLU A 117 -18.43 -3.01 -4.56
CA GLU A 117 -17.79 -3.35 -3.30
C GLU A 117 -17.83 -4.88 -3.12
N PHE A 118 -16.68 -5.52 -3.25
CA PHE A 118 -16.53 -6.96 -3.08
C PHE A 118 -16.17 -7.27 -1.63
N THR A 119 -17.06 -7.95 -0.90
CA THR A 119 -16.78 -8.43 0.45
C THR A 119 -16.43 -9.93 0.41
N PRO A 120 -15.19 -10.34 0.71
CA PRO A 120 -14.85 -11.75 0.82
C PRO A 120 -15.59 -12.39 2.00
N ASN A 121 -15.73 -13.72 2.00
CA ASN A 121 -16.33 -14.43 3.13
C ASN A 121 -15.57 -14.07 4.43
N PRO A 122 -16.21 -13.41 5.41
CA PRO A 122 -15.53 -12.85 6.58
C PRO A 122 -14.88 -13.92 7.46
N ILE A 123 -15.47 -15.13 7.50
CA ILE A 123 -14.94 -16.25 8.27
C ILE A 123 -13.63 -16.74 7.65
N ILE A 124 -13.60 -16.85 6.32
CA ILE A 124 -12.40 -17.28 5.58
C ILE A 124 -11.33 -16.18 5.64
N TYR A 125 -11.72 -14.93 5.43
CA TYR A 125 -10.83 -13.78 5.53
C TYR A 125 -10.09 -13.75 6.87
N LYS A 126 -10.80 -13.86 8.00
CA LYS A 126 -10.17 -13.84 9.33
C LYS A 126 -9.26 -15.05 9.57
N LYS A 127 -9.60 -16.23 9.04
CA LYS A 127 -8.72 -17.41 9.08
C LYS A 127 -7.42 -17.18 8.29
N LEU A 128 -7.52 -16.61 7.09
CA LEU A 128 -6.34 -16.25 6.28
C LEU A 128 -5.51 -15.14 6.94
N ALA A 129 -6.15 -14.15 7.55
CA ALA A 129 -5.49 -13.07 8.28
C ALA A 129 -4.72 -13.60 9.50
N LYS A 130 -5.33 -14.50 10.28
CA LYS A 130 -4.66 -15.19 11.39
C LYS A 130 -3.47 -16.02 10.91
N PHE A 131 -3.63 -16.76 9.82
CA PHE A 131 -2.52 -17.50 9.20
C PHE A 131 -1.39 -16.55 8.77
N GLY A 132 -1.71 -15.47 8.06
CA GLY A 132 -0.75 -14.46 7.62
C GLY A 132 0.01 -13.84 8.80
N LEU A 133 -0.68 -13.55 9.91
CA LEU A 133 -0.03 -13.05 11.12
C LEU A 133 0.93 -14.07 11.74
N VAL A 134 0.51 -15.32 11.90
CA VAL A 134 1.31 -16.36 12.59
C VAL A 134 2.50 -16.80 11.73
N GLU A 135 2.30 -16.99 10.43
CA GLU A 135 3.32 -17.56 9.53
C GLU A 135 4.13 -16.51 8.76
N LEU A 136 3.53 -15.37 8.45
CA LEU A 136 4.15 -14.32 7.64
C LEU A 136 4.42 -13.03 8.43
N GLY A 137 3.83 -12.87 9.62
CA GLY A 137 3.88 -11.65 10.41
C GLY A 137 3.09 -10.52 9.75
N ASP A 138 1.98 -10.84 9.07
CA ASP A 138 1.16 -9.89 8.35
C ASP A 138 -0.32 -10.29 8.39
N PHE A 139 -1.10 -9.61 9.25
CA PHE A 139 -2.53 -9.87 9.38
C PHE A 139 -3.34 -9.39 8.18
N GLN A 140 -2.82 -8.43 7.41
CA GLN A 140 -3.47 -7.88 6.22
C GLN A 140 -3.12 -8.67 4.95
N TRP A 141 -2.41 -9.80 5.07
CA TRP A 141 -2.06 -10.66 3.95
C TRP A 141 -3.23 -10.97 2.96
N PRO A 142 -4.44 -11.38 3.40
CA PRO A 142 -5.55 -11.58 2.47
C PRO A 142 -6.02 -10.28 1.80
N GLU A 143 -5.90 -9.14 2.46
CA GLU A 143 -6.21 -7.82 1.90
C GLU A 143 -5.26 -7.48 0.75
N HIS A 144 -3.95 -7.64 0.97
CA HIS A 144 -2.93 -7.39 -0.03
C HIS A 144 -3.19 -8.19 -1.31
N ILE A 145 -3.65 -9.43 -1.20
CA ILE A 145 -3.98 -10.25 -2.37
C ILE A 145 -5.29 -9.77 -3.02
N GLY A 146 -6.32 -9.51 -2.21
CA GLY A 146 -7.66 -9.16 -2.68
C GLY A 146 -7.71 -7.85 -3.45
N ILE A 147 -7.02 -6.80 -2.95
CA ILE A 147 -7.01 -5.47 -3.59
C ILE A 147 -6.42 -5.49 -5.00
N PHE A 148 -5.48 -6.41 -5.27
CA PHE A 148 -4.89 -6.58 -6.60
C PHE A 148 -5.64 -7.61 -7.45
N THR A 149 -6.29 -8.61 -6.83
CA THR A 149 -7.00 -9.67 -7.56
C THR A 149 -8.38 -9.24 -8.05
N THR A 150 -9.17 -8.61 -7.19
CA THR A 150 -10.57 -8.30 -7.49
C THR A 150 -10.75 -7.36 -8.68
N PRO A 151 -9.96 -6.30 -8.88
CA PRO A 151 -10.05 -5.46 -10.08
C PRO A 151 -9.91 -6.25 -11.39
N TYR A 152 -8.99 -7.22 -11.45
CA TYR A 152 -8.82 -8.08 -12.63
C TYR A 152 -9.97 -9.06 -12.81
N GLN A 153 -10.50 -9.61 -11.71
CA GLN A 153 -11.68 -10.47 -11.79
C GLN A 153 -12.89 -9.69 -12.33
N VAL A 154 -13.09 -8.45 -11.90
CA VAL A 154 -14.14 -7.57 -12.41
C VAL A 154 -13.87 -7.18 -13.87
N ALA A 155 -12.64 -6.84 -14.22
CA ALA A 155 -12.24 -6.53 -15.59
C ALA A 155 -12.58 -7.66 -16.56
N VAL A 156 -12.28 -8.91 -16.17
CA VAL A 156 -12.63 -10.10 -16.94
C VAL A 156 -14.14 -10.34 -16.96
N ALA A 157 -14.85 -10.11 -15.86
CA ALA A 157 -16.29 -10.38 -15.78
C ALA A 157 -17.16 -9.38 -16.56
N TYR A 158 -16.68 -8.14 -16.73
CA TYR A 158 -17.38 -7.06 -17.42
C TYR A 158 -16.76 -6.69 -18.78
N ASP A 159 -15.76 -7.45 -19.23
CA ASP A 159 -14.99 -7.18 -20.46
C ASP A 159 -14.46 -5.73 -20.52
N ILE A 160 -13.89 -5.24 -19.41
CA ILE A 160 -13.32 -3.89 -19.29
C ILE A 160 -11.79 -3.98 -19.45
N PRO A 161 -11.21 -3.50 -20.57
CA PRO A 161 -9.82 -3.77 -20.92
C PRO A 161 -8.80 -2.78 -20.33
N LEU A 162 -9.23 -1.73 -19.61
CA LEU A 162 -8.33 -0.75 -19.01
C LEU A 162 -8.50 -0.73 -17.50
N ILE A 163 -7.41 -0.92 -16.76
CA ILE A 163 -7.34 -0.71 -15.32
C ILE A 163 -6.39 0.46 -15.07
N VAL A 164 -6.87 1.50 -14.40
CA VAL A 164 -6.04 2.63 -13.98
C VAL A 164 -5.72 2.41 -12.51
N TRP A 165 -4.44 2.45 -12.16
CA TRP A 165 -3.90 2.48 -10.79
C TRP A 165 -3.37 3.87 -10.46
N ALA A 166 -3.17 4.16 -9.18
CA ALA A 166 -2.77 5.48 -8.70
C ALA A 166 -1.27 5.76 -8.95
N GLU A 167 -0.46 5.87 -7.91
CA GLU A 167 0.96 6.14 -8.00
C GLU A 167 1.76 4.96 -8.58
N SER A 168 2.89 5.28 -9.21
CA SER A 168 3.86 4.26 -9.60
C SER A 168 4.68 3.80 -8.39
N PRO A 169 5.04 2.51 -8.27
CA PRO A 169 5.90 2.00 -7.21
C PRO A 169 7.26 2.72 -7.08
N SER A 170 7.73 3.37 -8.14
CA SER A 170 8.96 4.18 -8.13
C SER A 170 8.90 5.34 -7.14
N GLU A 171 7.72 5.85 -6.77
CA GLU A 171 7.54 6.92 -5.76
C GLU A 171 8.10 6.51 -4.38
N VAL A 172 8.14 5.21 -4.08
CA VAL A 172 8.70 4.64 -2.85
C VAL A 172 9.97 3.81 -3.09
N GLY A 173 10.51 3.86 -4.31
CA GLY A 173 11.73 3.14 -4.71
C GLY A 173 11.54 1.64 -4.87
N SER A 174 10.31 1.21 -5.14
CA SER A 174 9.96 -0.18 -5.49
C SER A 174 9.63 -0.27 -6.98
N GLY A 175 9.36 -1.49 -7.45
CA GLY A 175 9.00 -1.75 -8.84
C GLY A 175 10.20 -1.81 -9.78
N PRO A 176 9.95 -2.02 -11.08
CA PRO A 176 11.02 -2.04 -12.07
C PRO A 176 11.61 -0.64 -12.30
N LYS A 177 12.86 -0.59 -12.74
CA LYS A 177 13.66 0.65 -12.83
C LYS A 177 13.50 1.40 -14.16
N ASP A 178 12.80 0.78 -15.10
CA ASP A 178 12.69 1.28 -16.46
C ASP A 178 11.47 2.22 -16.54
N ASP A 179 11.48 3.20 -17.43
CA ASP A 179 10.34 4.14 -17.59
C ASP A 179 9.26 3.54 -18.51
N GLU A 180 9.17 2.22 -18.64
CA GLU A 180 8.25 1.61 -19.60
C GLU A 180 6.83 1.49 -19.03
N ILE A 181 5.84 1.52 -19.92
CA ILE A 181 4.46 1.24 -19.58
C ILE A 181 4.38 -0.24 -19.23
N TYR A 182 4.14 -0.55 -17.96
CA TYR A 182 4.07 -1.93 -17.49
C TYR A 182 2.70 -2.53 -17.76
N PHE A 183 2.71 -3.70 -18.39
CA PHE A 183 1.59 -4.62 -18.28
C PHE A 183 1.58 -5.14 -16.85
N LEU A 184 0.57 -4.72 -16.09
CA LEU A 184 0.32 -5.25 -14.76
C LEU A 184 -0.38 -6.60 -14.94
N ASP A 185 0.40 -7.62 -15.29
CA ASP A 185 -0.08 -8.99 -15.38
C ASP A 185 0.16 -9.73 -14.05
N ARG A 186 -0.16 -11.03 -14.02
CA ARG A 186 0.08 -11.87 -12.85
C ARG A 186 1.54 -11.82 -12.38
N ASP A 187 2.49 -11.81 -13.32
CA ASP A 187 3.92 -11.85 -13.00
C ASP A 187 4.37 -10.54 -12.35
N TYR A 188 3.85 -9.41 -12.83
CA TYR A 188 4.05 -8.12 -12.18
C TYR A 188 3.48 -8.12 -10.76
N GLU A 189 2.24 -8.58 -10.60
CA GLU A 189 1.54 -8.64 -9.32
C GLU A 189 2.28 -9.50 -8.29
N GLU A 190 2.73 -10.70 -8.69
CA GLU A 190 3.50 -11.62 -7.84
C GLU A 190 4.87 -11.04 -7.46
N LYS A 191 5.49 -10.25 -8.34
CA LYS A 191 6.85 -9.73 -8.12
C LYS A 191 6.87 -8.41 -7.33
N PHE A 192 5.90 -7.53 -7.56
CA PHE A 192 5.98 -6.14 -7.11
C PHE A 192 4.84 -5.67 -6.21
N CYS A 193 3.66 -6.27 -6.29
CA CYS A 193 2.47 -5.75 -5.61
C CYS A 193 2.07 -6.56 -4.38
N SER A 194 2.19 -7.89 -4.43
CA SER A 194 1.71 -8.76 -3.35
C SER A 194 2.87 -9.32 -2.54
N PHE A 195 3.00 -8.88 -1.28
CA PHE A 195 4.01 -9.37 -0.36
C PHE A 195 3.85 -10.87 -0.11
N PHE A 196 4.97 -11.61 -0.17
CA PHE A 196 5.07 -13.04 0.13
C PHE A 196 4.43 -14.02 -0.86
N LEU A 197 3.94 -13.59 -2.03
CA LEU A 197 3.48 -14.53 -3.06
C LEU A 197 4.59 -15.42 -3.64
N ASP A 198 5.85 -14.98 -3.51
CA ASP A 198 7.03 -15.80 -3.78
C ASP A 198 7.19 -16.95 -2.78
N LYS A 199 6.57 -16.86 -1.60
CA LYS A 199 6.66 -17.86 -0.52
C LYS A 199 5.40 -18.70 -0.39
N ILE A 200 4.23 -18.08 -0.32
CA ILE A 200 2.95 -18.75 -0.12
C ILE A 200 1.92 -18.12 -1.05
N LYS A 201 1.38 -18.93 -1.97
CA LYS A 201 0.29 -18.51 -2.85
C LYS A 201 -1.07 -18.84 -2.24
N PRO A 202 -2.14 -18.09 -2.57
CA PRO A 202 -3.50 -18.41 -2.14
C PRO A 202 -3.88 -19.86 -2.43
N GLU A 203 -3.47 -20.41 -3.57
CA GLU A 203 -3.72 -21.79 -3.96
C GLU A 203 -3.09 -22.81 -3.01
N ASN A 204 -1.97 -22.48 -2.36
CA ASN A 204 -1.31 -23.38 -1.39
C ASN A 204 -2.08 -23.50 -0.08
N MET A 205 -3.05 -22.61 0.19
CA MET A 205 -3.84 -22.65 1.42
C MET A 205 -4.68 -23.92 1.54
N THR A 206 -4.89 -24.69 0.46
CA THR A 206 -5.50 -26.02 0.57
C THR A 206 -4.70 -27.00 1.43
N GLU A 207 -3.37 -26.83 1.49
CA GLU A 207 -2.49 -27.62 2.35
C GLU A 207 -2.65 -27.25 3.84
N HIS A 208 -3.26 -26.09 4.11
CA HIS A 208 -3.52 -25.55 5.44
C HIS A 208 -5.01 -25.66 5.85
N GLY A 209 -5.77 -26.55 5.18
CA GLY A 209 -7.15 -26.87 5.57
C GLY A 209 -8.21 -25.90 5.03
N PHE A 210 -7.88 -25.07 4.04
CA PHE A 210 -8.86 -24.23 3.33
C PHE A 210 -9.47 -24.99 2.15
N ASN A 211 -10.75 -24.78 1.86
CA ASN A 211 -11.32 -25.34 0.65
C ASN A 211 -10.93 -24.49 -0.56
N LYS A 212 -10.74 -25.13 -1.72
CA LYS A 212 -10.47 -24.39 -2.97
C LYS A 212 -11.54 -23.33 -3.27
N THR A 213 -12.80 -23.59 -2.92
CA THR A 213 -13.92 -22.65 -3.08
C THR A 213 -13.82 -21.42 -2.20
N ASP A 214 -13.18 -21.54 -1.04
CA ASP A 214 -13.01 -20.42 -0.10
C ASP A 214 -12.01 -19.40 -0.64
N LEU A 215 -11.14 -19.84 -1.56
CA LEU A 215 -9.98 -19.08 -2.04
C LEU A 215 -10.27 -18.28 -3.31
N TYR A 216 -11.41 -18.49 -3.99
CA TYR A 216 -11.75 -17.80 -5.24
C TYR A 216 -11.54 -16.27 -5.23
N PRO A 217 -11.89 -15.52 -4.17
CA PRO A 217 -11.65 -14.08 -4.11
C PRO A 217 -10.17 -13.67 -4.26
N TYR A 218 -9.27 -14.60 -3.95
CA TYR A 218 -7.83 -14.38 -3.89
C TYR A 218 -7.08 -15.04 -5.05
N ILE A 219 -7.79 -15.72 -5.96
CA ILE A 219 -7.19 -16.35 -7.14
C ILE A 219 -7.19 -15.36 -8.30
N PHE A 220 -6.00 -14.95 -8.73
CA PHE A 220 -5.84 -14.09 -9.90
C PHE A 220 -6.38 -14.77 -11.17
N PRO A 221 -7.03 -14.04 -12.11
CA PRO A 221 -7.46 -14.60 -13.39
C PRO A 221 -6.30 -15.24 -14.18
N SER A 222 -6.60 -16.25 -15.01
CA SER A 222 -5.57 -16.86 -15.87
C SER A 222 -5.09 -15.88 -16.94
N ASN A 223 -3.84 -16.01 -17.38
CA ASN A 223 -3.27 -15.17 -18.44
C ASN A 223 -4.12 -15.23 -19.72
N GLU A 224 -4.65 -16.41 -20.08
CA GLU A 224 -5.58 -16.58 -21.20
C GLU A 224 -6.81 -15.65 -21.11
N LYS A 225 -7.41 -15.51 -19.92
CA LYS A 225 -8.57 -14.62 -19.73
C LYS A 225 -8.18 -13.14 -19.83
N ILE A 226 -7.02 -12.79 -19.28
CA ILE A 226 -6.47 -11.43 -19.33
C ILE A 226 -6.15 -11.03 -20.77
N GLU A 227 -5.50 -11.92 -21.53
CA GLU A 227 -5.18 -11.74 -22.94
C GLU A 227 -6.43 -11.69 -23.83
N THR A 228 -7.44 -12.52 -23.53
CA THR A 228 -8.71 -12.53 -24.28
C THR A 228 -9.44 -11.19 -24.20
N VAL A 229 -9.49 -10.59 -23.01
CA VAL A 229 -10.08 -9.25 -22.81
C VAL A 229 -9.12 -8.16 -23.28
N GLY A 230 -7.81 -8.43 -23.32
CA GLY A 230 -6.78 -7.46 -23.67
C GLY A 230 -6.55 -6.43 -22.57
N ILE A 231 -6.59 -6.88 -21.30
CA ILE A 231 -6.48 -5.99 -20.14
C ILE A 231 -5.10 -5.33 -20.11
N LEU A 232 -5.11 -4.00 -20.00
CA LEU A 232 -3.96 -3.16 -19.78
C LEU A 232 -4.11 -2.44 -18.43
N GLY A 233 -3.17 -2.69 -17.52
CA GLY A 233 -3.01 -1.89 -16.31
C GLY A 233 -2.07 -0.71 -16.56
N ILE A 234 -2.41 0.49 -16.08
CA ILE A 234 -1.53 1.66 -16.12
C ILE A 234 -1.46 2.35 -14.77
N PHE A 235 -0.31 2.93 -14.40
CA PHE A 235 -0.21 3.83 -13.25
C PHE A 235 -0.41 5.28 -13.69
N LEU A 236 -1.41 5.96 -13.14
CA LEU A 236 -1.68 7.37 -13.40
C LEU A 236 -0.48 8.26 -13.01
N GLY A 237 0.24 7.90 -11.96
CA GLY A 237 1.47 8.56 -11.52
C GLY A 237 2.64 8.46 -12.51
N HIS A 238 2.57 7.56 -13.49
CA HIS A 238 3.50 7.60 -14.62
C HIS A 238 3.23 8.83 -15.49
N TYR A 239 1.96 9.17 -15.74
CA TYR A 239 1.60 10.18 -16.73
C TYR A 239 1.39 11.58 -16.14
N ILE A 240 0.98 11.63 -14.87
CA ILE A 240 0.72 12.87 -14.15
C ILE A 240 1.73 12.99 -13.03
N LYS A 241 2.30 14.19 -12.87
CA LYS A 241 3.24 14.47 -11.80
C LYS A 241 2.55 14.25 -10.46
N TRP A 242 2.85 13.11 -9.83
CA TRP A 242 2.27 12.76 -8.54
C TRP A 242 2.77 13.75 -7.48
N ASP A 243 1.89 14.41 -6.76
CA ASP A 243 2.26 15.41 -5.74
C ASP A 243 1.27 15.28 -4.59
N VAL A 244 1.63 14.40 -3.64
CA VAL A 244 0.77 13.96 -2.54
C VAL A 244 0.16 15.13 -1.78
N PHE A 245 0.92 16.20 -1.55
CA PHE A 245 0.43 17.36 -0.80
C PHE A 245 -0.59 18.18 -1.59
N LYS A 246 -0.35 18.39 -2.89
CA LYS A 246 -1.36 19.07 -3.74
C LYS A 246 -2.62 18.23 -3.92
N GLN A 247 -2.45 16.91 -4.03
CA GLN A 247 -3.55 15.97 -4.13
C GLN A 247 -4.38 15.97 -2.84
N LEU A 248 -3.74 15.95 -1.67
CA LEU A 248 -4.40 16.07 -0.37
C LEU A 248 -5.25 17.35 -0.30
N GLU A 249 -4.67 18.49 -0.65
CA GLU A 249 -5.39 19.78 -0.69
C GLU A 249 -6.58 19.77 -1.64
N LEU A 250 -6.47 19.07 -2.78
CA LEU A 250 -7.57 18.94 -3.73
C LEU A 250 -8.68 18.04 -3.17
N VAL A 251 -8.35 16.84 -2.71
CA VAL A 251 -9.38 15.88 -2.26
C VAL A 251 -10.12 16.36 -1.02
N LYS A 252 -9.47 17.14 -0.14
CA LYS A 252 -10.15 17.80 0.98
C LYS A 252 -11.23 18.78 0.52
N LYS A 253 -10.99 19.52 -0.56
CA LYS A 253 -12.02 20.39 -1.19
C LYS A 253 -13.15 19.58 -1.82
N LEU A 254 -12.88 18.32 -2.17
CA LEU A 254 -13.87 17.37 -2.66
C LEU A 254 -14.58 16.59 -1.54
N GLY A 255 -14.32 16.91 -0.27
CA GLY A 255 -15.00 16.31 0.88
C GLY A 255 -14.24 15.18 1.59
N PHE A 256 -13.01 14.85 1.19
CA PHE A 256 -12.16 13.92 1.93
C PHE A 256 -11.87 14.43 3.35
N GLN A 257 -11.99 13.54 4.33
CA GLN A 257 -11.78 13.84 5.74
C GLN A 257 -10.50 13.18 6.26
N GLU A 258 -9.80 13.90 7.13
CA GLU A 258 -8.67 13.39 7.92
C GLU A 258 -9.16 12.86 9.27
N ASP A 259 -8.39 11.96 9.87
CA ASP A 259 -8.62 11.50 11.23
C ASP A 259 -8.46 12.69 12.20
N ASP A 260 -9.25 12.71 13.27
CA ASP A 260 -9.15 13.76 14.29
C ASP A 260 -7.90 13.58 15.18
N GLN A 261 -7.26 12.41 15.08
CA GLN A 261 -6.04 12.05 15.79
C GLN A 261 -4.91 11.69 14.84
N ILE A 262 -3.68 11.96 15.28
CA ILE A 262 -2.49 11.45 14.60
C ILE A 262 -2.49 9.92 14.67
N LYS A 263 -2.20 9.27 13.54
CA LYS A 263 -2.14 7.82 13.47
C LYS A 263 -0.91 7.28 14.21
N GLU A 264 -1.08 6.19 14.96
CA GLU A 264 0.02 5.53 15.67
C GLU A 264 1.10 5.07 14.67
N GLY A 265 2.37 5.27 15.03
CA GLY A 265 3.51 4.92 14.18
C GLY A 265 3.92 5.98 13.14
N THR A 266 3.21 7.11 13.05
CA THR A 266 3.55 8.25 12.17
C THR A 266 3.17 9.60 12.80
N TYR A 267 3.36 10.71 12.08
CA TYR A 267 3.09 12.09 12.51
C TYR A 267 1.83 12.71 11.88
N ASP A 268 1.25 12.08 10.86
CA ASP A 268 0.08 12.56 10.13
C ASP A 268 -1.23 11.84 10.51
N SER A 269 -2.32 12.36 9.98
CA SER A 269 -3.71 11.95 10.20
C SER A 269 -4.48 11.73 8.88
N TRP A 270 -3.77 11.59 7.75
CA TRP A 270 -4.40 11.63 6.42
C TRP A 270 -4.12 10.42 5.52
N GLU A 271 -3.23 9.50 5.90
CA GLU A 271 -2.94 8.30 5.12
C GLU A 271 -3.47 7.00 5.75
N ASN A 272 -3.88 6.05 4.90
CA ASN A 272 -4.39 4.72 5.29
C ASN A 272 -5.55 4.78 6.31
N LEU A 273 -6.52 5.64 6.09
CA LEU A 273 -7.64 5.84 7.02
C LEU A 273 -8.73 4.78 6.90
N ASP A 274 -8.65 3.93 5.88
CA ASP A 274 -9.67 2.96 5.49
C ASP A 274 -9.82 1.79 6.47
N VAL A 275 -8.74 1.35 7.12
CA VAL A 275 -8.71 0.17 7.98
C VAL A 275 -8.10 0.44 9.36
N LYS A 276 -8.59 -0.28 10.38
CA LYS A 276 -8.16 -0.12 11.77
C LYS A 276 -6.74 -0.64 12.00
N TYR A 277 -6.38 -1.75 11.36
CA TYR A 277 -5.19 -2.52 11.77
C TYR A 277 -3.89 -2.12 11.07
N THR A 278 -3.87 -1.06 10.23
CA THR A 278 -2.64 -0.66 9.50
C THR A 278 -1.47 -0.37 10.44
N ALA A 279 -1.71 0.24 11.60
CA ALA A 279 -0.63 0.59 12.53
C ALA A 279 0.08 -0.67 13.05
N LEU A 280 -0.66 -1.78 13.22
CA LEU A 280 -0.09 -3.07 13.62
C LEU A 280 0.70 -3.70 12.47
N HIS A 281 0.21 -3.62 11.23
CA HIS A 281 0.98 -4.02 10.05
C HIS A 281 2.31 -3.22 9.95
N ASP A 282 2.25 -1.89 10.09
CA ASP A 282 3.43 -1.04 10.08
C ASP A 282 4.38 -1.31 11.26
N TYR A 283 3.86 -1.78 12.40
CA TYR A 283 4.68 -2.25 13.52
C TYR A 283 5.44 -3.54 13.16
N PHE A 284 4.80 -4.52 12.51
CA PHE A 284 5.51 -5.71 12.01
C PHE A 284 6.57 -5.38 10.96
N LYS A 285 6.33 -4.38 10.10
CA LYS A 285 7.35 -3.83 9.19
C LYS A 285 8.55 -3.31 9.96
N PHE A 286 8.33 -2.57 11.06
CA PHE A 286 9.40 -2.13 11.95
C PHE A 286 10.14 -3.31 12.57
N LEU A 287 9.46 -4.31 13.15
CA LEU A 287 10.09 -5.47 13.75
C LEU A 287 10.99 -6.25 12.77
N LYS A 288 10.57 -6.38 11.51
CA LYS A 288 11.32 -7.14 10.50
C LYS A 288 12.48 -6.34 9.89
N PHE A 289 12.27 -5.05 9.64
CA PHE A 289 13.14 -4.26 8.76
C PHE A 289 13.74 -3.02 9.43
N GLY A 290 13.40 -2.70 10.68
CA GLY A 290 13.96 -1.55 11.39
C GLY A 290 13.46 -0.19 10.89
N PHE A 291 12.34 -0.15 10.15
CA PHE A 291 11.65 1.09 9.77
C PHE A 291 10.13 0.88 9.73
N GLY A 292 9.37 1.93 9.99
CA GLY A 292 7.91 1.96 10.04
C GLY A 292 7.35 3.09 9.16
N ARG A 293 6.08 3.42 9.39
CA ARG A 293 5.35 4.43 8.61
C ARG A 293 5.94 5.84 8.74
N ALA A 294 6.38 6.23 9.94
CA ALA A 294 7.07 7.50 10.15
C ALA A 294 8.23 7.68 9.17
N THR A 295 9.10 6.66 9.02
CA THR A 295 10.22 6.72 8.06
C THR A 295 9.75 6.90 6.62
N ASP A 296 8.68 6.22 6.18
CA ASP A 296 8.12 6.39 4.83
C ASP A 296 7.71 7.85 4.59
N HIS A 297 6.90 8.41 5.49
CA HIS A 297 6.34 9.76 5.32
C HIS A 297 7.38 10.86 5.48
N VAL A 298 8.28 10.80 6.47
CA VAL A 298 9.32 11.84 6.59
C VAL A 298 10.31 11.76 5.42
N SER A 299 10.59 10.56 4.91
CA SER A 299 11.47 10.42 3.74
C SER A 299 10.83 11.03 2.51
N MET A 300 9.50 10.96 2.38
CA MET A 300 8.75 11.68 1.37
C MET A 300 8.86 13.20 1.58
N GLU A 301 8.55 13.74 2.76
CA GLU A 301 8.66 15.18 3.07
C GLU A 301 10.04 15.76 2.73
N ILE A 302 11.10 15.03 3.09
CA ILE A 302 12.49 15.39 2.78
C ILE A 302 12.71 15.46 1.26
N ARG A 303 12.21 14.48 0.49
CA ARG A 303 12.29 14.48 -0.98
C ARG A 303 11.54 15.65 -1.62
N TYR A 304 10.46 16.13 -0.98
CA TYR A 304 9.71 17.32 -1.40
C TYR A 304 10.32 18.64 -0.89
N GLY A 305 11.39 18.59 -0.10
CA GLY A 305 12.06 19.78 0.45
C GLY A 305 11.25 20.52 1.52
N ARG A 306 10.24 19.86 2.09
CA ARG A 306 9.35 20.43 3.13
C ARG A 306 9.90 20.26 4.54
N MET A 307 10.91 19.41 4.70
CA MET A 307 11.52 19.06 5.96
C MET A 307 13.00 18.73 5.75
N THR A 308 13.85 19.08 6.71
CA THR A 308 15.25 18.65 6.74
C THR A 308 15.36 17.20 7.20
N ARG A 309 16.51 16.56 6.90
CA ARG A 309 16.79 15.20 7.38
C ARG A 309 16.78 15.13 8.92
N GLU A 310 17.32 16.14 9.60
CA GLU A 310 17.46 16.18 11.06
C GLU A 310 16.10 16.28 11.76
N GLU A 311 15.20 17.12 11.24
CA GLU A 311 13.81 17.21 11.70
C GLU A 311 13.09 15.86 11.49
N GLY A 312 13.23 15.26 10.30
CA GLY A 312 12.64 13.96 10.00
C GLY A 312 13.13 12.85 10.92
N LEU A 313 14.42 12.84 11.25
CA LEU A 313 15.02 11.86 12.16
C LEU A 313 14.45 12.00 13.57
N SER A 314 14.18 13.23 14.01
CA SER A 314 13.58 13.51 15.31
C SER A 314 12.14 12.98 15.39
N ILE A 315 11.37 13.13 14.30
CA ILE A 315 10.01 12.57 14.18
C ILE A 315 10.06 11.03 14.20
N VAL A 316 10.96 10.41 13.42
CA VAL A 316 11.10 8.94 13.39
C VAL A 316 11.41 8.40 14.79
N LYS A 317 12.36 9.00 15.51
CA LYS A 317 12.69 8.59 16.89
C LYS A 317 11.51 8.72 17.85
N LYS A 318 10.60 9.68 17.62
CA LYS A 318 9.45 9.95 18.49
C LYS A 318 8.26 9.01 18.23
N HIS A 319 8.01 8.65 16.98
CA HIS A 319 6.76 7.99 16.57
C HIS A 319 6.95 6.50 16.23
N GLU A 320 8.10 6.12 15.69
CA GLU A 320 8.32 4.79 15.14
C GLU A 320 8.65 3.75 16.22
N GLY A 321 8.17 2.52 16.04
CA GLY A 321 8.53 1.38 16.89
C GLY A 321 7.78 1.27 18.21
N LYS A 322 6.78 2.14 18.41
CA LYS A 322 5.82 2.01 19.51
C LYS A 322 4.79 0.95 19.19
N ILE A 323 4.45 0.13 20.18
CA ILE A 323 3.37 -0.86 20.06
C ILE A 323 2.05 -0.10 19.88
N PRO A 324 1.32 -0.30 18.76
CA PRO A 324 0.02 0.33 18.57
C PRO A 324 -0.98 -0.17 19.61
N THR A 325 -1.80 0.75 20.13
CA THR A 325 -2.74 0.49 21.21
C THR A 325 -4.19 0.83 20.85
N ARG A 326 -4.43 1.76 19.91
CA ARG A 326 -5.77 2.29 19.60
C ARG A 326 -6.78 1.20 19.26
N TYR A 327 -6.36 0.21 18.48
CA TYR A 327 -7.21 -0.91 18.03
C TYR A 327 -6.68 -2.29 18.46
N LEU A 328 -5.77 -2.34 19.43
CA LEU A 328 -5.11 -3.60 19.81
C LEU A 328 -6.10 -4.62 20.37
N ASP A 329 -7.04 -4.22 21.22
CA ASP A 329 -8.01 -5.16 21.82
C ASP A 329 -8.98 -5.73 20.76
N GLU A 330 -9.42 -4.91 19.82
CA GLU A 330 -10.24 -5.35 18.69
C GLU A 330 -9.47 -6.31 17.78
N PHE A 331 -8.21 -5.99 17.50
CA PHE A 331 -7.32 -6.84 16.71
C PHE A 331 -7.11 -8.22 17.37
N LEU A 332 -6.80 -8.25 18.67
CA LEU A 332 -6.58 -9.49 19.42
C LEU A 332 -7.84 -10.36 19.43
N LYS A 333 -9.01 -9.74 19.55
CA LYS A 333 -10.31 -10.43 19.45
C LYS A 333 -10.52 -11.01 18.05
N ASP A 334 -10.28 -10.24 16.99
CA ASP A 334 -10.47 -10.69 15.61
C ASP A 334 -9.46 -11.76 15.17
N ALA A 335 -8.24 -11.71 15.70
CA ALA A 335 -7.21 -12.71 15.51
C ALA A 335 -7.38 -13.95 16.43
N GLU A 336 -8.36 -13.90 17.34
CA GLU A 336 -8.64 -14.93 18.35
C GLU A 336 -7.36 -15.34 19.10
N MET A 337 -6.67 -14.35 19.69
CA MET A 337 -5.43 -14.56 20.44
C MET A 337 -5.31 -13.64 21.66
N THR A 338 -4.51 -14.09 22.62
CA THR A 338 -4.12 -13.31 23.79
C THR A 338 -3.00 -12.33 23.47
N LYS A 339 -2.83 -11.33 24.33
CA LYS A 339 -1.70 -10.39 24.24
C LYS A 339 -0.34 -11.09 24.35
N ASP A 340 -0.26 -12.17 25.13
CA ASP A 340 0.98 -12.94 25.29
C ASP A 340 1.33 -13.70 24.01
N GLU A 341 0.36 -14.36 23.38
CA GLU A 341 0.55 -15.00 22.06
C GLU A 341 0.96 -13.97 21.00
N PHE A 342 0.29 -12.81 20.96
CA PHE A 342 0.67 -11.71 20.07
C PHE A 342 2.11 -11.24 20.31
N THR A 343 2.52 -11.11 21.57
CA THR A 343 3.88 -10.70 21.93
C THR A 343 4.91 -11.74 21.48
N GLN A 344 4.61 -13.04 21.64
CA GLN A 344 5.46 -14.12 21.15
C GLN A 344 5.59 -14.11 19.62
N ILE A 345 4.50 -13.81 18.89
CA ILE A 345 4.53 -13.65 17.43
C ILE A 345 5.40 -12.44 17.06
N CYS A 346 5.24 -11.30 17.74
CA CYS A 346 6.10 -10.13 17.53
C CYS A 346 7.58 -10.50 17.72
N GLU A 347 7.92 -11.23 18.78
CA GLU A 347 9.29 -11.69 19.02
C GLU A 347 9.80 -12.65 17.94
N LYS A 348 8.98 -13.58 17.46
CA LYS A 348 9.30 -14.49 16.34
C LYS A 348 9.73 -13.72 15.10
N PHE A 349 9.05 -12.62 14.77
CA PHE A 349 9.33 -11.83 13.56
C PHE A 349 10.33 -10.69 13.78
N THR A 350 10.79 -10.45 15.02
CA THR A 350 11.74 -9.38 15.30
C THR A 350 13.13 -9.77 14.82
N ASN A 351 13.69 -8.99 13.90
CA ASN A 351 15.07 -9.13 13.48
C ASN A 351 16.02 -8.56 14.55
N LYS A 352 16.45 -9.41 15.49
CA LYS A 352 17.29 -9.03 16.64
C LYS A 352 18.61 -8.35 16.26
N GLU A 353 19.10 -8.52 15.03
CA GLU A 353 20.30 -7.84 14.57
C GLU A 353 20.13 -6.31 14.46
N LEU A 354 18.89 -5.84 14.31
CA LEU A 354 18.56 -4.42 14.13
C LEU A 354 18.30 -3.69 15.47
N PHE A 355 18.05 -4.43 16.55
CA PHE A 355 17.55 -3.90 17.83
C PHE A 355 18.50 -4.12 19.00
N LYS A 356 18.38 -3.28 20.03
CA LYS A 356 19.18 -3.40 21.24
C LYS A 356 18.84 -4.70 21.98
N THR A 357 19.87 -5.46 22.36
CA THR A 357 19.74 -6.70 23.11
C THR A 357 20.59 -6.69 24.37
N ASP A 358 20.20 -7.46 25.38
CA ASP A 358 21.00 -7.73 26.57
C ASP A 358 22.18 -8.69 26.24
N SER A 359 22.98 -9.04 27.26
CA SER A 359 24.12 -9.95 27.12
C SER A 359 23.72 -11.38 26.69
N ASN A 360 22.46 -11.75 26.85
CA ASN A 360 21.91 -13.07 26.52
C ASN A 360 21.22 -13.07 25.15
N GLY A 361 21.20 -11.94 24.43
CA GLY A 361 20.52 -11.80 23.14
C GLY A 361 18.99 -11.62 23.24
N ASN A 362 18.47 -11.25 24.41
CA ASN A 362 17.07 -10.87 24.58
C ASN A 362 16.87 -9.40 24.22
N LEU A 363 15.73 -9.06 23.62
CA LEU A 363 15.41 -7.67 23.27
C LEU A 363 15.29 -6.80 24.52
N ILE A 364 15.95 -5.65 24.51
CA ILE A 364 15.79 -4.65 25.57
C ILE A 364 14.52 -3.86 25.28
N ARG A 365 13.62 -3.82 26.28
CA ARG A 365 12.34 -3.11 26.23
C ARG A 365 12.31 -1.96 27.23
N ASP A 366 11.59 -0.89 26.89
CA ASP A 366 11.26 0.16 27.85
C ASP A 366 10.07 -0.24 28.75
N ASN A 367 9.64 0.68 29.63
CA ASN A 367 8.52 0.44 30.54
C ASN A 367 7.17 0.24 29.84
N GLU A 368 7.06 0.65 28.57
CA GLU A 368 5.88 0.48 27.73
C GLU A 368 5.98 -0.79 26.86
N GLY A 369 7.09 -1.52 26.94
CA GLY A 369 7.35 -2.75 26.18
C GLY A 369 7.94 -2.52 24.79
N ASN A 370 8.22 -1.26 24.42
CA ASN A 370 8.75 -0.93 23.09
C ASN A 370 10.23 -1.30 22.98
N ILE A 371 10.67 -1.65 21.78
CA ILE A 371 12.08 -1.98 21.50
C ILE A 371 12.80 -0.82 20.80
N GLY A 372 14.07 -0.62 21.14
CA GLY A 372 14.91 0.43 20.53
C GLY A 372 15.84 -0.11 19.45
N LYS A 373 15.99 0.62 18.33
CA LYS A 373 16.98 0.29 17.28
C LYS A 373 18.41 0.47 17.80
N LYS A 374 19.35 -0.32 17.29
CA LYS A 374 20.79 -0.11 17.55
C LYS A 374 21.25 1.22 16.97
N TYR A 375 20.81 1.52 15.75
CA TYR A 375 21.19 2.70 14.96
C TYR A 375 19.94 3.32 14.34
N TYR A 376 19.90 4.65 14.26
CA TYR A 376 18.81 5.41 13.63
C TYR A 376 19.26 6.19 12.39
N ASP A 377 20.57 6.33 12.18
CA ASP A 377 21.18 6.96 11.00
C ASP A 377 22.59 6.36 10.76
N ASN A 378 23.28 6.79 9.69
CA ASN A 378 24.66 6.41 9.36
C ASN A 378 25.71 6.96 10.33
N ILE A 379 25.37 8.02 11.07
CA ILE A 379 26.27 8.70 12.00
C ILE A 379 25.71 8.45 13.40
N ASN A 380 26.52 7.85 14.28
CA ASN A 380 26.17 7.54 15.66
C ASN A 380 26.17 8.78 16.54
#